data_AF-A0A9C9YXL5-F1
#
_entry.id   AF-A0A9C9YXL5-F1
#
_cell.length_a   1.000
_cell.length_b   1.000
_cell.length_c   1.000
_cell.angle_alpha   90.00
_cell.angle_beta   90.00
_cell.angle_gamma   90.00
#
_symmetry.space_group_name_H-M   'P 1'
#
loop_
_entity.id
_entity.type
_entity.pdbx_description
1 polymer ?
#
loop_
_entity_poly.entity_id
_entity_poly.type
_entity_poly.pdbx_seq_one_letter_code
_entity_poly.pdbx_strand_id
1 'polypeptide(L)'
;MKRGDIVLCSMSSDFGKVRPAVVVQSDTFNGVRDTTSLCPLTTTDIEAPLFRIMLNPAPSNGLVKQSWIMIDKVCSIKNSRVRKIQGALTDNELKQIDVALRQWLALGD
;
A
#
# COMPACT_ATOMS: atom_id res chain seq x y z
N MET A 1 3.21 -2.36 12.63
CA MET A 1 2.57 -2.01 11.35
C MET A 1 1.12 -2.40 11.45
N LYS A 2 0.22 -1.56 10.98
CA LYS A 2 -1.23 -1.76 10.95
C LYS A 2 -1.77 -1.52 9.54
N ARG A 3 -2.96 -2.04 9.27
CA ARG A 3 -3.68 -1.77 8.03
C ARG A 3 -3.82 -0.25 7.83
N GLY A 4 -3.46 0.23 6.64
CA GLY A 4 -3.46 1.66 6.30
C GLY A 4 -2.16 2.42 6.59
N ASP A 5 -1.20 1.81 7.30
CA ASP A 5 0.13 2.41 7.42
C ASP A 5 0.78 2.53 6.04
N ILE A 6 1.38 3.69 5.75
CA ILE A 6 2.30 3.87 4.63
C ILE A 6 3.72 3.61 5.14
N VAL A 7 4.38 2.63 4.53
CA VAL A 7 5.71 2.17 4.91
C VAL A 7 6.71 2.39 3.79
N LEU A 8 7.97 2.71 4.14
CA LEU A 8 9.09 2.63 3.21
C LEU A 8 9.69 1.23 3.25
N CYS A 9 9.73 0.54 2.12
CA CYS A 9 10.21 -0.82 2.05
C CYS A 9 10.98 -1.11 0.75
N SER A 10 11.79 -2.18 0.74
CA SER A 10 12.43 -2.70 -0.47
C SER A 10 11.74 -3.97 -0.97
N MET A 11 11.05 -3.86 -2.10
CA MET A 11 10.41 -4.98 -2.77
C MET A 11 11.40 -5.70 -3.69
N SER A 12 11.28 -7.03 -3.80
CA SER A 12 12.21 -7.85 -4.60
C SER A 12 12.18 -7.52 -6.09
N SER A 13 11.03 -7.11 -6.63
CA SER A 13 10.85 -6.71 -8.03
C SER A 13 11.62 -5.45 -8.44
N ASP A 14 12.04 -4.64 -7.47
CA ASP A 14 12.47 -3.26 -7.69
C ASP A 14 13.99 -3.08 -7.61
N PHE A 15 14.77 -4.16 -7.73
CA PHE A 15 16.23 -4.16 -7.57
C PHE A 15 16.70 -3.48 -6.27
N GLY A 16 15.94 -3.67 -5.19
CA GLY A 16 16.25 -3.10 -3.88
C GLY A 16 15.94 -1.60 -3.72
N LYS A 17 15.33 -0.94 -4.72
CA LYS A 17 14.84 0.44 -4.55
C LYS A 17 13.83 0.49 -3.41
N VAL A 18 13.97 1.52 -2.57
CA VAL A 18 13.07 1.77 -1.46
C VAL A 18 11.92 2.61 -1.96
N ARG A 19 10.70 2.12 -1.77
CA ARG A 19 9.50 2.84 -2.16
C ARG A 19 8.45 2.82 -1.06
N PRO A 20 7.57 3.84 -1.03
CA PRO A 20 6.36 3.78 -0.24
C PRO A 20 5.46 2.62 -0.68
N ALA A 21 4.79 2.01 0.29
CA ALA A 21 3.73 1.03 0.10
C ALA A 21 2.69 1.17 1.21
N VAL A 22 1.43 0.86 0.91
CA VAL A 22 0.35 0.80 1.91
C VAL A 22 0.24 -0.61 2.46
N VAL A 23 0.22 -0.78 3.77
CA VAL A 23 -0.12 -2.04 4.42
C VAL A 23 -1.60 -2.33 4.23
N VAL A 24 -1.94 -3.46 3.60
CA VAL A 24 -3.34 -3.88 3.36
C VAL A 24 -3.73 -5.12 4.15
N GLN A 25 -2.78 -5.76 4.82
CA GLN A 25 -3.02 -6.89 5.71
C GLN A 25 -3.96 -6.51 6.87
N SER A 26 -4.91 -7.40 7.18
CA SER A 26 -5.76 -7.26 8.37
C SER A 26 -4.93 -7.29 9.65
N ASP A 27 -5.27 -6.40 10.59
CA ASP A 27 -4.59 -6.31 11.88
C ASP A 27 -4.71 -7.59 12.71
N THR A 28 -5.75 -8.39 12.48
CA THR A 28 -5.96 -9.70 13.12
C THR A 28 -4.80 -10.66 12.89
N PHE A 29 -4.09 -10.53 11.76
CA PHE A 29 -2.98 -11.43 11.40
C PHE A 29 -1.59 -10.85 11.72
N ASN A 30 -1.54 -9.66 12.32
CA ASN A 30 -0.27 -9.06 12.71
C ASN A 30 0.44 -9.92 13.76
N GLY A 31 1.74 -10.17 13.57
CA GLY A 31 2.55 -10.99 14.48
C GLY A 31 2.40 -12.51 14.29
N VAL A 32 1.45 -12.98 13.46
CA VAL A 32 1.30 -14.42 13.17
C VAL A 32 2.45 -14.95 12.32
N ARG A 33 2.95 -14.14 11.37
CA ARG A 33 4.12 -14.44 10.53
C ARG A 33 5.00 -13.21 10.40
N ASP A 34 6.28 -13.40 10.08
CA ASP A 34 7.23 -12.31 9.81
C ASP A 34 7.08 -11.71 8.39
N THR A 35 5.84 -11.66 7.90
CA THR A 35 5.50 -11.10 6.58
C THR A 35 4.29 -10.19 6.70
N THR A 36 4.24 -9.18 5.83
CA THR A 36 3.11 -8.25 5.72
C THR A 36 2.70 -8.08 4.27
N SER A 37 1.40 -8.14 4.00
CA SER A 37 0.82 -7.82 2.70
C SER A 37 0.63 -6.31 2.50
N LEU A 38 1.06 -5.81 1.35
CA LEU A 38 1.06 -4.40 1.01
C LEU A 38 0.75 -4.13 -0.48
N CYS A 39 0.35 -2.91 -0.78
CA CYS A 39 0.22 -2.39 -2.14
C CYS A 39 1.28 -1.29 -2.37
N PRO A 40 2.18 -1.43 -3.35
CA PRO A 40 3.20 -0.42 -3.64
C PRO A 40 2.61 0.88 -4.18
N LEU A 41 3.31 2.00 -3.94
CA LEU A 41 3.01 3.28 -4.58
C LEU A 41 3.95 3.53 -5.78
N THR A 42 3.44 4.26 -6.76
CA THR A 42 4.21 4.84 -7.85
C THR A 42 3.90 6.33 -8.01
N THR A 43 4.85 7.10 -8.53
CA THR A 43 4.61 8.48 -8.98
C THR A 43 4.30 8.53 -10.48
N THR A 44 4.36 7.40 -11.18
CA THR A 44 4.00 7.30 -12.59
C THR A 44 2.50 7.22 -12.70
N ASP A 45 1.91 8.22 -13.33
CA ASP A 45 0.50 8.23 -13.65
C ASP A 45 0.23 7.23 -14.79
N ILE A 46 -0.76 6.37 -14.56
CA ILE A 46 -1.29 5.43 -15.53
C ILE A 46 -2.80 5.52 -15.40
N GLU A 47 -3.47 5.80 -16.51
CA GLU A 47 -4.93 5.90 -16.57
C GLU A 47 -5.58 4.52 -16.37
N ALA A 48 -5.75 4.15 -15.10
CA ALA A 48 -6.37 2.89 -14.68
C ALA A 48 -7.16 3.11 -13.38
N PRO A 49 -8.23 3.93 -13.40
CA PRO A 49 -8.90 4.43 -12.20
C PRO A 49 -9.54 3.32 -11.33
N LEU A 50 -9.82 2.15 -11.91
CA LEU A 50 -10.39 1.01 -11.19
C LEU A 50 -9.44 0.41 -10.13
N PHE A 51 -8.13 0.49 -10.33
CA PHE A 51 -7.14 -0.13 -9.45
C PHE A 51 -5.91 0.75 -9.17
N ARG A 52 -5.97 2.02 -9.59
CA ARG A 52 -4.98 3.06 -9.28
C ARG A 52 -5.62 4.17 -8.47
N ILE A 53 -5.46 4.07 -7.15
CA ILE A 53 -6.02 5.05 -6.21
C ILE A 53 -5.00 6.17 -6.03
N MET A 54 -5.40 7.38 -6.42
CA MET A 54 -4.58 8.58 -6.31
C MET A 54 -4.50 9.06 -4.85
N LEU A 55 -3.31 9.42 -4.40
CA LEU A 55 -3.04 10.08 -3.13
C LEU A 55 -2.33 11.41 -3.37
N ASN A 56 -2.86 12.46 -2.76
CA ASN A 56 -2.19 13.75 -2.70
C ASN A 56 -1.18 13.80 -1.54
N PRO A 57 -0.05 14.51 -1.68
CA PRO A 57 0.86 14.77 -0.58
C PRO A 57 0.14 15.40 0.62
N ALA A 58 0.33 14.80 1.80
CA ALA A 58 -0.17 15.36 3.05
C ALA A 58 0.81 15.06 4.20
N PRO A 59 0.88 15.92 5.23
CA PRO A 59 1.71 15.65 6.40
C PRO A 59 1.40 14.31 7.08
N SER A 60 0.13 13.89 7.05
CA SER A 60 -0.34 12.62 7.64
C SER A 60 0.15 11.37 6.90
N ASN A 61 0.36 11.45 5.59
CA ASN A 61 0.73 10.30 4.75
C ASN A 61 2.23 10.29 4.37
N GLY A 62 2.94 11.38 4.64
CA GLY A 62 4.40 11.50 4.47
C GLY A 62 4.84 11.49 3.00
N LEU A 63 3.92 11.63 2.04
CA LEU A 63 4.23 11.72 0.63
C LEU A 63 4.71 13.14 0.27
N VAL A 64 5.66 13.22 -0.66
CA VAL A 64 6.22 14.50 -1.17
C VAL A 64 5.78 14.82 -2.60
N LYS A 65 5.17 13.85 -3.29
CA LYS A 65 4.65 13.95 -4.65
C LYS A 65 3.35 13.17 -4.76
N GLN A 66 2.45 13.63 -5.63
CA GLN A 66 1.26 12.87 -5.98
C GLN A 66 1.67 11.45 -6.41
N SER A 67 0.96 10.47 -5.88
CA SER A 67 1.30 9.07 -6.03
C SER A 67 0.04 8.24 -6.21
N TRP A 68 0.17 7.05 -6.80
CA TRP A 68 -0.92 6.11 -6.99
C TRP A 68 -0.58 4.80 -6.29
N ILE A 69 -1.54 4.32 -5.51
CA ILE A 69 -1.49 2.96 -4.97
C ILE A 69 -1.77 1.99 -6.11
N MET A 70 -0.90 1.00 -6.29
CA MET A 70 -0.99 -0.01 -7.33
C MET A 70 -1.65 -1.28 -6.77
N ILE A 71 -2.97 -1.35 -6.79
CA ILE A 71 -3.73 -2.50 -6.28
C ILE A 71 -3.37 -3.78 -7.05
N ASP A 72 -3.09 -3.64 -8.35
CA ASP A 72 -2.66 -4.72 -9.25
C ASP A 72 -1.30 -5.35 -8.88
N LYS A 73 -0.57 -4.72 -7.96
CA LYS A 73 0.76 -5.15 -7.50
C LYS A 73 0.76 -5.54 -6.02
N VAL A 74 -0.39 -5.87 -5.45
CA VAL A 74 -0.47 -6.39 -4.08
C VAL A 74 0.48 -7.58 -3.90
N CYS A 75 1.31 -7.53 -2.86
CA CYS A 75 2.28 -8.57 -2.57
C CYS A 75 2.58 -8.66 -1.07
N SER A 76 3.20 -9.76 -0.64
CA SER A 76 3.69 -9.91 0.73
C SER A 76 5.22 -9.85 0.77
N ILE A 77 5.76 -9.09 1.72
CA ILE A 77 7.21 -9.00 1.97
C ILE A 77 7.54 -9.42 3.39
N LYS A 78 8.80 -9.79 3.65
CA LYS A 78 9.30 -9.95 5.03
C LYS A 78 9.27 -8.61 5.75
N ASN A 79 8.89 -8.58 7.03
CA ASN A 79 8.84 -7.34 7.80
C ASN A 79 10.22 -6.67 7.93
N SER A 80 11.30 -7.46 7.94
CA SER A 80 12.69 -6.98 7.90
C SER A 80 13.03 -6.11 6.68
N ARG A 81 12.22 -6.13 5.61
CA ARG A 81 12.39 -5.25 4.44
C ARG A 81 11.71 -3.89 4.62
N VAL A 82 10.93 -3.71 5.68
CA VAL A 82 10.32 -2.43 6.04
C VAL A 82 11.31 -1.61 6.85
N ARG A 83 11.60 -0.39 6.39
CA ARG A 83 12.56 0.51 7.02
C ARG A 83 11.91 1.41 8.08
N LYS A 84 10.72 1.93 7.76
CA LYS A 84 9.93 2.77 8.67
C LYS A 84 8.49 2.89 8.21
N ILE A 85 7.60 3.19 9.15
CA ILE A 85 6.28 3.76 8.89
C ILE A 85 6.51 5.27 8.68
N GLN A 86 5.98 5.83 7.60
CA GLN A 86 6.16 7.25 7.24
C GLN A 86 4.85 8.07 7.29
N GLY A 87 3.72 7.39 7.43
CA GLY A 87 2.41 8.02 7.50
C GLY A 87 1.31 6.97 7.50
N ALA A 88 0.08 7.41 7.36
CA ALA A 88 -1.08 6.55 7.27
C ALA A 88 -2.12 7.13 6.32
N LEU A 89 -2.99 6.26 5.82
CA LEU A 89 -4.18 6.63 5.08
C LEU A 89 -5.29 7.10 6.00
N THR A 90 -6.16 7.93 5.44
CA THR A 90 -7.46 8.27 6.00
C THR A 90 -8.44 7.11 5.86
N ASP A 91 -9.52 7.14 6.64
CA ASP A 91 -10.59 6.15 6.54
C ASP A 91 -11.24 6.11 5.15
N ASN A 92 -11.34 7.26 4.47
CA ASN A 92 -11.91 7.33 3.13
C ASN A 92 -11.00 6.67 2.08
N GLU A 93 -9.69 6.92 2.15
CA GLU A 93 -8.71 6.24 1.27
C GLU A 93 -8.68 4.73 1.54
N LEU A 94 -8.80 4.31 2.80
CA LEU A 94 -8.92 2.88 3.15
C LEU A 94 -10.16 2.22 2.55
N LYS A 95 -11.31 2.90 2.57
CA LYS A 95 -12.55 2.41 1.92
C LYS A 95 -12.38 2.27 0.41
N GLN A 96 -11.69 3.21 -0.24
CA GLN A 96 -11.40 3.11 -1.67
C GLN A 96 -10.51 1.88 -1.97
N ILE A 97 -9.51 1.61 -1.12
CA ILE A 97 -8.68 0.41 -1.23
C ILE A 97 -9.51 -0.87 -1.05
N ASP A 98 -10.45 -0.89 -0.10
CA ASP A 98 -11.31 -2.04 0.13
C ASP A 98 -12.11 -2.39 -1.12
N VAL A 99 -12.76 -1.40 -1.74
CA VAL A 99 -13.51 -1.59 -2.99
C VAL A 99 -12.59 -2.08 -4.11
N ALA A 100 -11.45 -1.43 -4.31
CA ALA A 100 -10.54 -1.78 -5.40
C ALA A 100 -9.91 -3.17 -5.21
N LEU A 101 -9.57 -3.58 -3.99
CA LEU A 101 -9.05 -4.92 -3.71
C LEU A 101 -10.10 -6.00 -3.94
N ARG A 102 -11.34 -5.77 -3.52
CA ARG A 102 -12.45 -6.72 -3.79
C ARG A 102 -12.64 -6.90 -5.28
N GLN A 103 -12.71 -5.80 -6.02
CA GLN A 103 -12.85 -5.83 -7.48
C GLN A 103 -11.66 -6.53 -8.16
N TRP A 104 -10.43 -6.22 -7.73
CA TRP A 104 -9.21 -6.82 -8.29
C TRP A 104 -9.15 -8.35 -8.07
N LEU A 105 -9.63 -8.82 -6.92
CA LEU A 105 -9.60 -10.23 -6.53
C LEU A 105 -10.89 -10.99 -6.87
N ALA A 106 -11.83 -10.35 -7.57
CA ALA A 106 -13.16 -10.89 -7.87
C ALA A 106 -13.90 -11.40 -6.61
N LEU A 107 -13.72 -10.69 -5.49
CA LEU A 107 -14.46 -10.93 -4.26
C LEU A 107 -15.72 -10.06 -4.30
N GLY A 108 -16.87 -10.67 -3.99
CA GLY A 108 -18.14 -9.96 -3.94
C GLY A 108 -18.18 -8.86 -2.88
N ASP A 109 -19.28 -8.11 -2.87
CA ASP A 109 -19.56 -7.09 -1.86
C ASP A 109 -19.84 -7.67 -0.46
#